data_AF-A0A9P9E1D6-F1
#
_entry.id   AF-A0A9P9E1D6-F1
#
_cell.length_a   1.000
_cell.length_b   1.000
_cell.length_c   1.000
_cell.angle_alpha   90.00
_cell.angle_beta   90.00
_cell.angle_gamma   90.00
#
_symmetry.space_group_name_H-M   'P 1'
#
loop_
_entity.id
_entity.type
_entity.pdbx_description
1 polymer ?
#
loop_
_entity_poly.entity_id
_entity_poly.type
_entity_poly.pdbx_seq_one_letter_code
_entity_poly.pdbx_strand_id
1 'polypeptide(L)' 'MCTSYYIQYTCNCRKEMEFEQCAERQGTNVKCQPILKRFGKDSTNYCSKHLAKPTAPVKYYDQDGNEA' A
#
# COMPACT_ATOMS: atom_id res chain seq x y z
N MET A 1 -9.33 21.71 -1.19
CA MET A 1 -9.55 20.39 -1.82
C MET A 1 -9.04 19.29 -0.89
N CYS A 2 -9.82 18.24 -0.65
CA CYS A 2 -9.37 17.09 0.15
C CYS A 2 -8.20 16.36 -0.52
N THR A 3 -7.36 15.74 0.31
CA THR A 3 -6.17 14.98 -0.13
C THR A 3 -6.24 13.55 0.39
N SER A 4 -6.02 12.58 -0.50
CA SER A 4 -5.79 11.17 -0.18
C SER A 4 -4.30 10.88 -0.35
N TYR A 5 -3.63 10.46 0.71
CA TYR A 5 -2.23 10.06 0.67
C TYR A 5 -2.11 8.57 0.37
N TYR A 6 -1.03 8.18 -0.29
CA TYR A 6 -0.67 6.78 -0.45
C TYR A 6 0.71 6.47 0.12
N ILE A 7 0.87 5.25 0.60
CA ILE A 7 2.16 4.64 0.90
C ILE A 7 2.60 3.77 -0.28
N GLN A 8 3.89 3.78 -0.60
CA GLN A 8 4.48 2.85 -1.58
C GLN A 8 5.38 1.84 -0.86
N TYR A 9 5.25 0.56 -1.20
CA TYR A 9 6.04 -0.53 -0.62
C TYR A 9 7.22 -0.90 -1.52
N THR A 10 8.23 -1.60 -0.98
CA THR A 10 9.40 -2.06 -1.75
C THR A 10 9.03 -3.04 -2.88
N CYS A 11 7.88 -3.73 -2.79
CA CYS A 11 7.29 -4.52 -3.89
C CYS A 11 6.51 -3.67 -4.92
N ASN A 12 6.69 -2.35 -4.94
CA ASN A 12 5.98 -1.38 -5.79
C ASN A 12 4.46 -1.30 -5.61
N CYS A 13 3.89 -2.00 -4.63
CA CYS A 13 2.48 -1.87 -4.29
C CYS A 13 2.21 -0.48 -3.69
N ARG A 14 1.03 0.08 -3.99
CA ARG A 14 0.53 1.31 -3.38
C ARG A 14 -0.73 1.02 -2.58
N LYS A 15 -0.87 1.65 -1.43
CA LYS A 15 -2.07 1.56 -0.59
C LYS A 15 -2.47 2.95 -0.11
N GLU A 16 -3.77 3.20 -0.05
CA GLU A 16 -4.30 4.41 0.58
C GLU A 16 -3.92 4.44 2.06
N MET A 17 -3.56 5.63 2.53
CA MET A 17 -3.13 5.91 3.89
C MET A 17 -4.12 6.87 4.54
N GLU A 18 -3.68 8.08 4.89
CA GLU A 18 -4.51 9.10 5.51
C GLU A 18 -5.30 9.89 4.46
N PHE A 19 -6.50 10.30 4.86
CA PHE A 19 -7.34 11.19 4.10
C PHE A 19 -7.53 12.49 4.87
N GLU A 20 -7.05 13.59 4.33
CA GLU A 20 -7.18 14.92 4.92
C GLU A 20 -8.31 15.68 4.24
N GLN A 21 -9.34 16.03 5.03
CA GLN A 21 -10.37 16.97 4.58
C GLN A 21 -9.78 18.38 4.53
N CYS A 22 -10.15 19.16 3.51
CA CYS A 22 -9.83 20.57 3.53
C CYS A 22 -10.64 21.30 4.60
N ALA A 23 -10.12 22.44 5.07
CA ALA A 23 -10.74 23.24 6.13
C ALA A 23 -12.25 23.47 5.93
N GLU A 24 -12.69 23.77 4.71
CA GLU A 24 -14.11 24.00 4.38
C GLU A 24 -15.05 22.81 4.63
N ARG A 25 -14.52 21.58 4.67
CA ARG A 25 -15.29 20.34 4.84
C ARG A 25 -15.00 19.65 6.17
N GLN A 26 -14.05 20.16 6.94
CA GLN A 26 -13.61 19.55 8.19
C GLN A 26 -14.77 19.44 9.18
N GLY A 27 -14.91 18.26 9.80
CA GLY A 27 -16.02 17.98 10.74
C GLY A 27 -17.36 17.68 10.06
N THR A 28 -17.41 17.59 8.73
CA THR A 28 -18.60 17.16 7.99
C THR A 28 -18.42 15.76 7.41
N ASN A 29 -19.51 15.10 7.02
CA ASN A 29 -19.49 13.81 6.31
C ASN A 29 -19.32 13.97 4.78
N VAL A 30 -18.95 15.16 4.31
CA VAL A 30 -18.81 15.49 2.88
C VAL A 30 -17.33 15.56 2.50
N LYS A 31 -16.99 15.11 1.29
CA LYS A 31 -15.65 15.23 0.70
C LYS A 31 -15.66 16.10 -0.55
N CYS A 32 -14.51 16.66 -0.91
CA CYS A 32 -14.34 17.33 -2.20
C CYS A 32 -14.45 16.35 -3.37
N GLN A 33 -14.85 16.88 -4.51
CA GLN A 33 -14.73 16.22 -5.80
C GLN A 33 -14.23 17.26 -6.80
N PRO A 34 -13.01 17.11 -7.37
CA PRO A 34 -12.10 15.95 -7.25
C PRO A 34 -11.36 15.87 -5.89
N ILE A 35 -10.72 14.72 -5.65
CA ILE A 35 -9.80 14.47 -4.54
C ILE A 35 -8.37 14.50 -5.08
N LEU A 36 -7.47 15.19 -4.38
CA LEU A 36 -6.05 15.18 -4.71
C LEU A 36 -5.40 13.88 -4.24
N LYS A 37 -4.62 13.22 -5.09
CA LYS A 37 -3.81 12.06 -4.67
C LYS A 37 -2.37 12.49 -4.49
N ARG A 38 -1.79 12.25 -3.31
CA ARG A 38 -0.40 12.60 -2.99
C ARG A 38 0.38 11.42 -2.44
N PHE A 39 1.68 11.42 -2.72
CA PHE A 39 2.60 10.53 -2.04
C PHE A 39 2.69 10.94 -0.57
N GLY A 40 2.54 9.97 0.33
CA GLY A 40 2.73 10.16 1.77
C GLY A 40 4.13 9.74 2.20
N LYS A 41 4.46 8.46 2.02
CA LYS A 41 5.78 7.91 2.38
C LYS A 41 6.10 6.60 1.67
N ASP A 42 7.35 6.18 1.76
CA ASP A 42 7.79 4.83 1.43
C ASP A 42 7.73 3.92 2.68
N SER A 43 7.37 2.66 2.45
CA SER A 43 7.53 1.58 3.41
C SER A 43 8.83 0.86 3.15
N THR A 44 9.57 0.55 4.22
CA THR A 44 10.75 -0.32 4.17
C THR A 44 10.38 -1.81 4.05
N ASN A 45 9.09 -2.14 4.12
CA ASN A 45 8.57 -3.51 4.03
C ASN A 45 7.92 -3.80 2.68
N TYR A 46 7.73 -5.09 2.39
CA TYR A 46 6.75 -5.54 1.40
C TYR A 46 5.32 -5.32 1.91
N CYS A 47 4.35 -5.28 0.99
CA CYS A 47 2.95 -5.28 1.39
C CYS A 47 2.56 -6.67 1.93
N SER A 48 1.51 -6.76 2.74
CA SER A 48 1.09 -8.02 3.37
C SER A 48 0.75 -9.14 2.38
N LYS A 49 0.39 -8.82 1.13
CA LYS A 49 0.12 -9.80 0.08
C LYS A 49 1.40 -10.42 -0.50
N HIS A 50 2.53 -9.74 -0.38
CA HIS A 50 3.84 -10.19 -0.86
C HIS A 50 4.74 -10.68 0.27
N LEU A 51 4.20 -10.82 1.48
CA LEU A 51 4.87 -11.52 2.57
C LEU A 51 4.42 -12.98 2.57
N ALA A 52 5.38 -13.89 2.64
CA ALA A 52 5.10 -15.31 2.81
C ALA A 52 4.48 -15.55 4.19
N LYS A 53 3.59 -16.54 4.27
CA LYS A 53 3.07 -17.01 5.56
C LYS A 53 4.16 -17.84 6.25
N PRO A 54 4.28 -17.80 7.60
CA PRO A 54 5.24 -18.64 8.32
C PRO A 54 5.06 -20.14 8.06
N THR A 55 3.83 -20.58 7.78
CA THR A 55 3.49 -21.99 7.49
C THR A 55 3.45 -22.30 5.98
N ALA A 56 3.95 -21.39 5.14
CA ALA A 56 4.02 -21.66 3.71
C ALA A 56 5.00 -22.82 3.46
N PRO A 57 4.62 -23.84 2.68
CA PRO A 57 5.54 -24.91 2.32
C PRO A 57 6.73 -24.31 1.56
N VAL A 58 7.93 -24.59 2.05
CA VAL A 58 9.17 -24.20 1.37
C VAL A 58 9.42 -25.24 0.28
N LYS A 59 9.44 -24.80 -0.97
CA LYS A 59 9.89 -25.60 -2.09
C LYS A 59 11.29 -25.15 -2.46
N TYR A 60 12.23 -26.09 -2.45
CA TYR A 60 13.57 -25.85 -2.98
C TYR A 60 13.58 -26.29 -4.43
N TYR A 61 14.27 -25.53 -5.27
CA TYR A 61 14.44 -25.84 -6.67
C TYR A 61 15.93 -25.97 -6.96
N ASP A 62 16.31 -26.97 -7.75
CA ASP A 62 17.67 -27.09 -8.27
C ASP A 62 17.95 -26.01 -9.35
N GLN A 63 19.18 -25.98 -9.87
CA GLN A 63 19.58 -25.03 -10.90
C GLN A 63 18.82 -25.21 -12.22
N ASP A 64 18.23 -26.39 -12.44
CA ASP A 64 17.46 -26.75 -13.63
C ASP A 64 15.95 -26.49 -13.44
N GLY A 65 15.55 -25.99 -12.27
CA GLY A 65 14.16 -25.65 -11.92
C GLY A 65 13.30 -26.84 -11.49
N ASN A 66 13.89 -28.00 -11.21
CA ASN A 66 13.19 -29.15 -10.65
C ASN A 66 13.11 -29.04 -9.12
N GLU A 67 12.04 -29.56 -8.51
CA GLU A 67 11.87 -29.59 -7.06
C GLU A 67 12.89 -30.56 -6.43
N ALA A 68 13.71 -30.04 -5.50
CA ALA A 68 14.85 -30.74 -4.87
C ALA A 68 14.48 -31.44 -3.55
#